data_AF-A0A7C6BAF5-F1
#
_entry.id   AF-A0A7C6BAF5-F1
#
_cell.length_a   1.000
_cell.length_b   1.000
_cell.length_c   1.000
_cell.angle_alpha   90.00
_cell.angle_beta   90.00
_cell.angle_gamma   90.00
#
_symmetry.space_group_name_H-M   'P 1'
#
loop_
_entity.id
_entity.type
_entity.pdbx_description
1 polymer ?
#
loop_
_entity_poly.entity_id
_entity_poly.type
_entity_poly.pdbx_seq_one_letter_code
_entity_poly.pdbx_strand_id
1 'polypeptide(L)'
;MESIKFHKLLQRQLKKVSPQTLELLESDDAQKLLSLISSAYEGFDEDNYLLERSLEISFNELKLYQLEQKSSYESHLNAMVSAMPDMMFLNNSDGKFLEAFVKENQDLITSQEIVGKFYKDVFP
;
A
#
# COMPACT_ATOMS: atom_id res chain seq x y z
N MET A 1 -20.43 -29.42 -36.51
CA MET A 1 -20.28 -29.48 -35.04
C MET A 1 -19.71 -28.16 -34.60
N GLU A 2 -20.49 -27.38 -33.85
CA GLU A 2 -20.05 -26.11 -33.27
C GLU A 2 -18.92 -26.37 -32.28
N SER A 3 -17.81 -25.67 -32.45
CA SER A 3 -16.70 -25.71 -31.51
C SER A 3 -17.14 -24.99 -30.23
N ILE A 4 -17.50 -25.76 -29.20
CA ILE A 4 -17.80 -25.23 -27.86
C ILE A 4 -16.57 -24.49 -27.36
N LYS A 5 -16.70 -23.19 -27.10
CA LYS A 5 -15.60 -22.33 -26.72
C LYS A 5 -15.39 -22.41 -25.20
N PHE A 6 -14.46 -23.27 -24.78
CA PHE A 6 -14.10 -23.45 -23.36
C PHE A 6 -13.17 -22.36 -22.81
N HIS A 7 -13.06 -22.26 -21.49
CA HIS A 7 -12.14 -21.38 -20.78
C HIS A 7 -10.67 -21.59 -21.21
N LYS A 8 -9.89 -20.51 -21.32
CA LYS A 8 -8.51 -20.54 -21.87
C LYS A 8 -7.59 -21.47 -21.07
N LEU A 9 -7.74 -21.50 -19.75
CA LEU A 9 -6.93 -22.33 -18.88
C LEU A 9 -7.25 -23.82 -19.07
N LEU A 10 -8.53 -24.15 -19.20
CA LEU A 10 -9.00 -25.51 -19.51
C LEU A 10 -8.49 -25.97 -20.88
N GLN A 11 -8.60 -25.13 -21.92
CA GLN A 11 -8.05 -25.43 -23.24
C GLN A 11 -6.54 -25.70 -23.20
N ARG A 12 -5.80 -24.89 -22.43
CA ARG A 12 -4.35 -25.08 -22.26
C ARG A 12 -4.02 -26.37 -21.52
N GLN A 13 -4.80 -26.76 -20.52
CA GLN A 13 -4.63 -28.02 -19.79
C GLN A 13 -4.92 -29.22 -20.70
N LEU A 14 -6.02 -29.20 -21.44
CA LEU A 14 -6.38 -30.27 -22.37
C LEU A 14 -5.31 -30.48 -23.44
N LYS A 15 -4.79 -29.39 -24.04
CA LYS A 15 -3.68 -29.46 -25.02
C LYS A 15 -2.38 -30.04 -24.45
N LYS A 16 -2.12 -29.84 -23.15
CA LYS A 16 -0.92 -30.37 -22.49
C LYS A 16 -1.03 -31.86 -22.20
N VAL A 17 -2.23 -32.37 -21.92
CA VAL A 17 -2.44 -33.77 -21.53
C VAL A 17 -2.38 -34.69 -22.75
N SER A 18 -3.05 -34.35 -23.86
CA SER A 18 -2.73 -34.90 -25.18
C SER A 18 -3.45 -34.10 -26.30
N PRO A 19 -2.79 -33.85 -27.45
CA PRO A 19 -3.43 -33.18 -28.59
C PRO A 19 -4.66 -33.91 -29.13
N GLN A 20 -4.71 -35.24 -28.95
CA GLN A 20 -5.77 -36.14 -29.45
C GLN A 20 -6.94 -36.27 -28.45
N THR A 21 -6.82 -35.75 -27.23
CA THR A 21 -7.89 -35.88 -26.22
C THR A 21 -9.12 -35.08 -26.62
N LEU A 22 -8.97 -34.00 -27.38
CA LEU A 22 -10.10 -33.21 -27.89
C LEU A 22 -11.01 -33.99 -28.85
N GLU A 23 -10.47 -34.94 -29.61
CA GLU A 23 -11.23 -35.79 -30.54
C GLU A 23 -11.91 -36.97 -29.82
N LEU A 24 -11.40 -37.37 -28.65
CA LEU A 24 -11.96 -38.45 -27.82
C LEU A 24 -13.06 -38.01 -26.84
N LEU A 25 -13.20 -36.69 -26.62
CA LEU A 25 -14.16 -36.10 -25.68
C LEU A 25 -15.51 -35.73 -26.33
N GLU A 26 -15.91 -36.42 -27.40
CA GLU A 26 -17.20 -36.22 -28.09
C GLU A 26 -18.40 -36.87 -27.37
N SER A 27 -18.18 -37.56 -26.25
CA SER A 27 -19.27 -38.02 -25.40
C SER A 27 -20.02 -36.82 -24.80
N ASP A 28 -21.36 -36.84 -24.88
CA ASP A 28 -22.24 -35.79 -24.34
C ASP A 28 -21.98 -35.53 -22.84
N ASP A 29 -21.69 -36.59 -22.07
CA ASP A 29 -21.37 -36.48 -20.64
C ASP A 29 -20.02 -35.79 -20.40
N ALA A 30 -19.04 -36.04 -21.27
CA ALA A 30 -17.74 -35.37 -21.21
C ALA A 30 -17.85 -33.88 -21.52
N GLN A 31 -18.67 -33.50 -22.51
CA GLN A 31 -18.91 -32.10 -22.84
C GLN A 31 -19.63 -31.35 -21.71
N LYS A 32 -20.61 -31.99 -21.05
CA LYS A 32 -21.28 -31.43 -19.86
C LYS A 32 -20.32 -31.24 -18.69
N LEU A 33 -19.42 -32.19 -18.45
CA LEU A 33 -18.41 -32.04 -17.40
C LEU A 33 -17.45 -30.88 -17.71
N LEU A 34 -16.99 -30.77 -18.95
CA LEU A 34 -16.07 -29.71 -19.37
C LEU A 34 -16.72 -28.33 -19.34
N SER A 35 -18.01 -28.22 -19.68
CA SER A 35 -18.73 -26.94 -19.57
C SER A 35 -18.92 -26.53 -18.12
N LEU A 36 -19.22 -27.47 -17.22
CA LEU A 36 -19.27 -27.22 -15.77
C LEU A 36 -17.92 -26.73 -15.23
N ILE A 37 -16.81 -27.38 -15.61
CA ILE A 37 -15.46 -26.96 -15.21
C ILE A 37 -15.13 -25.58 -15.78
N SER A 38 -15.50 -25.32 -17.04
CA SER A 38 -15.29 -24.01 -17.69
C SER A 38 -16.01 -22.91 -16.92
N SER A 39 -17.28 -23.13 -16.57
CA SER A 39 -18.08 -22.18 -15.80
C SER A 39 -17.51 -21.96 -14.39
N ALA A 40 -17.00 -23.01 -13.74
CA ALA A 40 -16.33 -22.87 -12.45
C ALA A 40 -15.04 -22.01 -12.53
N TYR A 41 -14.26 -22.16 -13.60
CA TYR A 41 -13.09 -21.30 -13.83
C TYR A 41 -13.47 -19.86 -14.14
N GLU A 42 -14.53 -19.63 -14.92
CA GLU A 42 -15.04 -18.28 -15.20
C GLU A 42 -15.50 -17.59 -13.92
N GLY A 43 -16.28 -18.27 -13.07
CA GLY A 43 -16.71 -17.73 -11.78
C GLY A 43 -15.53 -17.42 -10.84
N PHE A 44 -14.50 -18.28 -10.82
CA PHE A 44 -13.29 -18.01 -10.04
C PHE A 44 -12.49 -16.80 -10.56
N ASP A 45 -12.40 -16.62 -11.87
CA ASP A 45 -11.73 -15.46 -12.47
C ASP A 45 -12.51 -14.16 -12.16
N GLU A 46 -13.85 -14.20 -12.18
CA GLU A 46 -14.70 -13.09 -11.75
C GLU A 46 -14.49 -12.73 -10.28
N ASP A 47 -14.51 -13.73 -9.39
CA ASP A 47 -14.29 -13.53 -7.96
C ASP A 47 -12.90 -12.92 -7.68
N ASN A 48 -11.86 -13.43 -8.34
CA ASN A 48 -10.51 -12.88 -8.21
C ASN A 48 -10.43 -11.45 -8.72
N TYR A 49 -11.05 -11.15 -9.87
CA TYR A 49 -11.07 -9.79 -10.40
C TYR A 49 -11.75 -8.82 -9.43
N LEU A 50 -12.89 -9.21 -8.85
CA LEU A 50 -13.58 -8.40 -7.85
C LEU A 50 -12.74 -8.20 -6.59
N LEU A 51 -12.06 -9.24 -6.12
CA LEU A 51 -11.19 -9.17 -4.96
C LEU A 51 -10.00 -8.24 -5.21
N GLU A 52 -9.28 -8.43 -6.32
CA GLU A 52 -8.16 -7.59 -6.72
C GLU A 52 -8.59 -6.13 -6.83
N ARG A 53 -9.75 -5.87 -7.45
CA ARG A 53 -10.28 -4.51 -7.57
C ARG A 53 -10.63 -3.91 -6.21
N SER A 54 -11.22 -4.69 -5.31
CA SER A 54 -11.56 -4.25 -3.96
C SER A 54 -10.30 -3.91 -3.16
N LEU A 55 -9.26 -4.75 -3.25
CA LEU A 55 -7.97 -4.51 -2.61
C LEU A 55 -7.29 -3.24 -3.14
N GLU A 56 -7.31 -3.03 -4.46
CA GLU A 56 -6.75 -1.84 -5.08
C GLU A 56 -7.45 -0.56 -4.57
N ILE A 57 -8.78 -0.59 -4.47
CA ILE A 57 -9.56 0.55 -3.94
C ILE A 57 -9.19 0.80 -2.48
N SER A 58 -9.25 -0.22 -1.62
CA SER A 58 -8.92 -0.06 -0.20
C SER A 58 -7.49 0.41 0.02
N PHE A 59 -6.53 -0.08 -0.77
CA PHE A 59 -5.15 0.39 -0.72
C PHE A 59 -5.04 1.89 -1.03
N ASN A 60 -5.72 2.34 -2.09
CA ASN A 60 -5.71 3.75 -2.48
C ASN A 60 -6.38 4.64 -1.42
N GLU A 61 -7.51 4.20 -0.85
CA GLU A 61 -8.20 4.91 0.22
C GLU A 61 -7.32 5.03 1.48
N LEU A 62 -6.67 3.94 1.90
CA LEU A 62 -5.75 3.97 3.04
C LEU A 62 -4.59 4.93 2.82
N LYS A 63 -4.03 4.96 1.61
CA LYS A 63 -2.95 5.87 1.26
C LYS A 63 -3.40 7.33 1.33
N LEU A 64 -4.61 7.64 0.85
CA LEU A 64 -5.19 8.98 0.95
C LEU A 64 -5.40 9.40 2.41
N TYR A 65 -5.98 8.51 3.21
CA TYR A 65 -6.17 8.76 4.65
C TYR A 65 -4.85 9.02 5.37
N GLN A 66 -3.80 8.24 5.06
CA GLN A 66 -2.49 8.43 5.67
C GLN A 66 -1.87 9.79 5.30
N LEU A 67 -2.02 10.22 4.04
CA LEU A 67 -1.54 11.54 3.60
C LEU A 67 -2.29 12.68 4.30
N GLU A 68 -3.61 12.56 4.40
CA GLU A 68 -4.45 13.54 5.08
C GLU A 68 -4.12 13.61 6.57
N GLN A 69 -4.02 12.46 7.24
CA GLN A 69 -3.67 12.39 8.67
C GLN A 69 -2.29 12.99 8.93
N LYS A 70 -1.29 12.68 8.08
CA LYS A 70 0.05 13.24 8.20
C LYS A 70 0.03 14.77 8.05
N SER A 71 -0.64 15.28 7.02
CA SER A 71 -0.77 16.72 6.77
C SER A 71 -1.48 17.43 7.93
N SER A 72 -2.58 16.86 8.43
CA SER A 72 -3.32 17.38 9.58
C SER A 72 -2.46 17.39 10.85
N TYR A 73 -1.73 16.31 11.11
CA TYR A 73 -0.84 16.20 12.26
C TYR A 73 0.32 17.21 12.19
N GLU A 74 0.97 17.34 11.04
CA GLU A 74 2.03 18.33 10.82
C GLU A 74 1.49 19.76 11.00
N SER A 75 0.32 20.07 10.44
CA SER A 75 -0.33 21.38 10.62
C SER A 75 -0.65 21.65 12.09
N HIS A 76 -1.17 20.65 12.80
CA HIS A 76 -1.49 20.78 14.22
C HIS A 76 -0.25 20.98 15.08
N LEU A 77 0.81 20.20 14.85
CA LEU A 77 2.10 20.38 15.52
C LEU A 77 2.68 21.77 15.24
N ASN A 78 2.69 22.21 13.98
CA ASN A 78 3.20 23.52 13.60
C ASN A 78 2.41 24.64 14.29
N ALA A 79 1.09 24.52 14.38
CA ALA A 79 0.25 25.47 15.10
C ALA A 79 0.56 25.48 16.61
N MET A 80 0.72 24.31 17.23
CA MET A 80 1.11 24.19 18.64
C MET A 80 2.46 24.84 18.92
N VAL A 81 3.49 24.49 18.13
CA VAL A 81 4.83 25.07 18.23
C VAL A 81 4.80 26.58 18.03
N SER A 82 4.05 27.06 17.03
CA SER A 82 3.94 28.50 16.74
C SER A 82 3.23 29.29 17.83
N ALA A 83 2.26 28.66 18.52
CA ALA A 83 1.53 29.27 19.63
C ALA A 83 2.36 29.34 20.92
N MET A 84 3.47 28.61 21.03
CA MET A 84 4.32 28.68 22.20
C MET A 84 5.14 29.98 22.23
N PRO A 85 5.21 30.67 23.39
CA PRO A 85 5.92 31.94 23.52
C PRO A 85 7.45 31.79 23.60
N ASP A 86 7.96 30.65 24.06
CA ASP A 86 9.38 30.43 24.41
C ASP A 86 10.14 29.49 23.43
N MET A 87 11.47 29.42 23.56
CA MET A 87 12.31 28.46 22.83
C MET A 87 12.03 27.02 23.26
N MET A 88 11.92 26.11 22.29
CA MET A 88 11.79 24.68 22.54
C MET A 88 12.94 23.90 21.89
N PHE A 89 13.48 22.95 22.65
CA PHE A 89 14.51 22.04 22.18
C PHE A 89 14.04 20.60 22.29
N LEU A 90 14.10 19.86 21.20
CA LEU A 90 13.88 18.42 21.19
C LEU A 90 15.23 17.73 21.40
N ASN A 91 15.31 16.88 22.41
CA ASN A 91 16.53 16.14 22.76
C ASN A 91 16.29 14.63 22.73
N ASN A 92 17.31 13.85 22.38
CA ASN A 92 17.28 12.41 22.62
C ASN A 92 17.58 12.09 24.11
N SER A 93 17.44 10.82 24.49
CA SER A 93 17.74 10.34 25.85
C SER A 93 19.18 10.61 26.31
N ASP A 94 20.11 10.76 25.36
CA ASP A 94 21.53 11.03 25.62
C ASP A 94 21.83 12.53 25.75
N GLY A 95 20.80 13.39 25.64
CA GLY A 95 20.92 14.84 25.72
C GLY A 95 21.48 15.51 24.47
N LYS A 96 21.41 14.84 23.31
CA LYS A 96 21.74 15.41 22.00
C LYS A 96 20.53 16.16 21.44
N PHE A 97 20.74 17.40 21.04
CA PHE A 97 19.72 18.20 20.38
C PHE A 97 19.38 17.63 19.00
N LEU A 98 18.12 17.27 18.79
CA LEU A 98 17.57 16.79 17.53
C LEU A 98 16.97 17.93 16.73
N GLU A 99 16.28 18.86 17.41
CA GLU A 99 15.60 19.97 16.77
C GLU A 99 15.50 21.16 17.73
N ALA A 100 15.50 22.38 17.19
CA ALA A 100 15.42 23.62 17.95
C ALA A 100 14.39 24.55 17.29
N PHE A 101 13.36 24.89 18.05
CA PHE A 101 12.31 25.83 17.66
C PHE A 101 12.56 27.16 18.39
N VAL A 102 13.14 28.12 17.66
CA VAL A 102 13.50 29.45 18.15
C VAL A 102 12.82 30.48 17.25
N LYS A 103 12.16 31.51 17.82
CA LYS A 103 11.61 32.61 17.03
C LYS A 103 12.75 33.47 16.49
N GLU A 104 12.63 33.92 15.23
CA GLU A 104 13.66 34.68 14.48
C GLU A 104 14.21 35.94 15.20
N ASN A 105 13.54 36.44 16.25
CA ASN A 105 13.92 37.65 16.99
C ASN A 105 14.64 37.38 18.34
N GLN A 106 15.08 36.16 18.62
CA GLN A 106 15.88 35.85 19.80
C GLN A 106 17.33 35.52 19.40
N ASP A 107 18.18 36.55 19.37
CA ASP A 107 19.59 36.56 18.96
C ASP A 107 20.55 35.65 19.78
N LEU A 108 20.04 34.80 20.67
CA LEU A 108 20.90 34.11 21.64
C LEU A 108 21.60 32.90 21.04
N ILE A 109 20.93 32.06 20.23
CA ILE A 109 21.56 30.92 19.52
C ILE A 109 20.72 30.52 18.29
N THR A 110 21.35 30.28 17.14
CA THR A 110 20.63 29.81 15.94
C THR A 110 20.37 28.30 15.98
N SER A 111 19.20 27.87 15.49
CA SER A 111 18.81 26.45 15.46
C SER A 111 19.84 25.55 14.75
N GLN A 112 20.55 26.09 13.75
CA GLN A 112 21.61 25.40 13.02
C GLN A 112 22.88 25.13 13.84
N GLU A 113 23.14 25.91 14.89
CA GLU A 113 24.35 25.78 15.71
C GLU A 113 24.20 24.78 16.86
N ILE A 114 22.96 24.45 17.25
CA ILE A 114 22.64 23.58 18.39
C ILE A 114 22.33 22.15 17.93
N VAL A 115 21.61 21.99 16.82
CA VAL A 115 21.18 20.67 16.33
C VAL A 115 22.40 19.78 16.09
N GLY A 116 22.42 18.62 16.75
CA GLY A 116 23.51 17.65 16.68
C GLY A 116 24.56 17.77 17.79
N LYS A 117 24.55 18.81 18.63
CA LYS A 117 25.43 18.94 19.80
C LYS A 117 24.80 18.30 21.03
N PHE A 118 25.61 18.01 22.05
CA PHE A 118 25.10 17.60 23.35
C PHE A 118 24.84 18.80 24.24
N TYR A 119 23.90 18.66 25.18
CA TYR A 119 23.56 19.69 26.17
C TYR A 119 24.79 20.30 26.86
N LYS A 120 25.77 19.45 27.21
CA LYS A 120 27.02 19.82 27.90
C LYS A 120 27.99 20.64 27.05
N ASP A 121 27.84 20.60 25.73
CA ASP A 121 28.71 21.34 24.80
C ASP A 121 28.17 22.74 24.50
N VAL A 122 26.88 22.96 24.79
CA VAL A 122 26.16 24.21 24.50
C VAL A 122 25.94 25.05 25.75
N PHE A 123 25.66 24.41 26.89
CA PHE A 123 25.51 25.09 28.19
C PHE A 123 26.62 24.65 29.15
N PRO A 124 27.44 25.58 29.68
CA PRO A 124 28.52 25.28 30.61
C PRO A 124 28.02 24.82 31.99
#